data_AF-A0A8H7EPC6-F1
#
_entry.id   AF-A0A8H7EPC6-F1
#
_cell.length_a   1.000
_cell.length_b   1.000
_cell.length_c   1.000
_cell.angle_alpha   90.00
_cell.angle_beta   90.00
_cell.angle_gamma   90.00
#
_symmetry.space_group_name_H-M   'P 1'
#
loop_
_entity.id
_entity.type
_entity.pdbx_description
1 polymer ?
#
loop_
_entity_poly.entity_id
_entity_poly.type
_entity_poly.pdbx_seq_one_letter_code
_entity_poly.pdbx_strand_id
1 'polypeptide(L)'
;MELDLTHNGDEKTIPTTPVSPSAYTDPSSSPLSMTLQFLQATTFSYVGHEFLCCLVREIGQWTQTQTVLVQQLMTVEEYKEMAEAQTDDGSFRFVADDTNQSLRSKHENEPSPSPKFHNRPCSENNSPSSTPIFSNDQVLLNRASYSTSACENIAKNTAIQLPLLRDTPHIQTLLQSPCSIQKASPGSDIYPCSGSFVGIRLDTPTGDSIGLICIMTDKPVDSAKLLFITDLLESVKLRTMRELQRVREEERLMKAKNDAIQDAENKIKFLADMSHEIRLPVQEASISFQERLTQILKNTNECGDSFDRPTVTRAFYAE
;
A
#
# COMPACT_ATOMS: atom_id res chain seq x y z
N MET A 1 89.57 -43.89 43.70
CA MET A 1 89.02 -42.99 44.72
C MET A 1 87.53 -42.93 44.45
N GLU A 2 86.75 -43.34 45.45
CA GLU A 2 85.30 -43.47 45.47
C GLU A 2 84.58 -42.25 44.89
N LEU A 3 83.43 -42.46 44.25
CA LEU A 3 82.12 -42.16 44.88
C LEU A 3 80.98 -42.66 43.98
N ASP A 4 80.19 -43.57 44.56
CA ASP A 4 78.85 -43.95 44.14
C ASP A 4 77.88 -42.78 44.26
N LEU A 5 76.92 -42.69 43.33
CA LEU A 5 75.66 -41.98 43.53
C LEU A 5 74.56 -42.67 42.71
N THR A 6 73.69 -43.36 43.43
CA THR A 6 72.45 -43.98 42.97
C THR A 6 71.35 -42.92 42.80
N HIS A 7 70.57 -43.03 41.71
CA HIS A 7 69.26 -42.38 41.65
C HIS A 7 68.24 -43.29 40.96
N ASN A 8 67.31 -43.78 41.78
CA ASN A 8 66.05 -44.43 41.36
C ASN A 8 65.06 -43.35 40.91
N GLY A 9 64.40 -43.59 39.77
CA GLY A 9 63.25 -42.81 39.32
C GLY A 9 62.18 -43.75 38.78
N ASP A 10 61.12 -43.95 39.56
CA ASP A 10 59.92 -44.72 39.23
C ASP A 10 59.13 -44.02 38.10
N GLU A 11 59.08 -44.63 36.91
CA GLU A 11 58.10 -44.26 35.87
C GLU A 11 56.78 -44.98 36.14
N LYS A 12 55.83 -44.25 36.73
CA LYS A 12 54.46 -44.68 36.95
C LYS A 12 53.64 -44.48 35.68
N THR A 13 53.46 -45.55 34.91
CA THR A 13 52.63 -45.58 33.70
C THR A 13 51.15 -45.41 34.08
N ILE A 14 50.51 -44.32 33.63
CA ILE A 14 49.07 -44.09 33.76
C ILE A 14 48.36 -44.76 32.56
N PRO A 15 47.33 -45.60 32.76
CA PRO A 15 46.58 -46.19 31.67
C PRO A 15 45.58 -45.20 31.10
N THR A 16 45.83 -44.75 29.87
CA THR A 16 44.92 -43.95 29.05
C THR A 16 43.72 -44.80 28.64
N THR A 17 42.55 -44.52 29.20
CA THR A 17 41.27 -45.07 28.77
C THR A 17 40.81 -44.36 27.49
N PRO A 18 40.30 -45.09 26.48
CA PRO A 18 39.77 -44.47 25.27
C PRO A 18 38.41 -43.83 25.58
N VAL A 19 38.40 -42.50 25.67
CA VAL A 19 37.17 -41.71 25.71
C VAL A 19 36.47 -41.90 24.37
N SER A 20 35.29 -42.51 24.41
CA SER A 20 34.40 -42.66 23.26
C SER A 20 34.04 -41.27 22.71
N PRO A 21 33.96 -41.09 21.37
CA PRO A 21 33.55 -39.82 20.79
C PRO A 21 32.08 -39.57 21.14
N SER A 22 31.87 -38.69 22.11
CA SER A 22 30.62 -37.99 22.35
C SER A 22 30.18 -37.35 21.03
N ALA A 23 29.07 -37.83 20.48
CA ALA A 23 28.41 -37.23 19.34
C ALA A 23 28.02 -35.78 19.70
N TYR A 24 28.84 -34.82 19.26
CA TYR A 24 28.42 -33.44 19.14
C TYR A 24 27.40 -33.38 18.01
N THR A 25 26.12 -33.52 18.34
CA THR A 25 25.03 -33.09 17.45
C THR A 25 25.14 -31.57 17.33
N ASP A 26 25.63 -31.12 16.18
CA ASP A 26 25.67 -29.73 15.80
C ASP A 26 24.25 -29.13 15.89
N PRO A 27 24.01 -28.11 16.74
CA PRO A 27 22.70 -27.48 16.89
C PRO A 27 22.23 -26.70 15.65
N SER A 28 23.05 -26.66 14.59
CA SER A 28 22.77 -25.97 13.32
C SER A 28 21.83 -26.74 12.37
N SER A 29 21.47 -28.00 12.69
CA SER A 29 20.72 -28.89 11.78
C SER A 29 19.20 -28.93 12.01
N SER A 30 18.60 -27.95 12.70
CA SER A 30 17.14 -27.93 12.82
C SER A 30 16.50 -27.67 11.44
N PRO A 31 15.40 -28.38 11.09
CA PRO A 31 14.73 -28.20 9.79
C PRO A 31 14.23 -26.76 9.60
N LEU A 32 13.90 -26.07 10.69
CA LEU A 32 13.55 -24.66 10.70
C LEU A 32 14.73 -23.77 10.28
N SER A 33 15.93 -24.02 10.83
CA SER A 33 17.14 -23.24 10.51
C SER A 33 17.47 -23.28 9.03
N MET A 34 17.47 -24.47 8.42
CA MET A 34 17.73 -24.63 6.98
C MET A 34 16.66 -23.92 6.13
N THR A 35 15.39 -24.06 6.51
CA THR A 35 14.27 -23.41 5.82
C THR A 35 14.40 -21.89 5.87
N LEU A 36 14.72 -21.33 7.04
CA LEU A 36 14.91 -19.89 7.21
C LEU A 36 16.12 -19.37 6.44
N GLN A 37 17.23 -20.11 6.44
CA GLN A 37 18.41 -19.73 5.66
C GLN A 37 18.09 -19.70 4.15
N PHE A 38 17.34 -20.68 3.65
CA PHE A 38 16.90 -20.70 2.27
C PHE A 38 15.94 -19.54 1.94
N LEU A 39 14.94 -19.32 2.78
CA LEU A 39 13.99 -18.21 2.61
C LEU A 39 14.71 -16.87 2.61
N GLN A 40 15.66 -16.67 3.52
CA GLN A 40 16.47 -15.46 3.53
C GLN A 40 17.27 -15.33 2.24
N ALA A 41 17.99 -16.37 1.82
CA ALA A 41 18.80 -16.32 0.60
C ALA A 41 17.98 -16.00 -0.66
N THR A 42 16.77 -16.57 -0.78
CA THR A 42 15.88 -16.35 -1.93
C THR A 42 15.18 -15.01 -1.90
N THR A 43 14.74 -14.55 -0.72
CA THR A 43 13.97 -13.30 -0.60
C THR A 43 14.84 -12.06 -0.38
N PHE A 44 16.15 -12.21 -0.11
CA PHE A 44 17.01 -11.12 0.33
C PHE A 44 17.06 -9.93 -0.64
N SER A 45 17.12 -10.20 -1.94
CA SER A 45 17.25 -9.19 -3.00
C SER A 45 15.95 -8.43 -3.29
N TYR A 46 14.81 -8.95 -2.84
CA TYR A 46 13.51 -8.37 -3.13
C TYR A 46 13.07 -7.44 -1.99
N VAL A 47 12.25 -6.45 -2.36
CA VAL A 47 11.69 -5.46 -1.45
C VAL A 47 10.26 -5.11 -1.87
N GLY A 48 9.46 -4.59 -0.93
CA GLY A 48 8.08 -4.19 -1.17
C GLY A 48 7.20 -5.35 -1.69
N HIS A 49 6.43 -5.09 -2.75
CA HIS A 49 5.53 -6.10 -3.32
C HIS A 49 6.24 -7.35 -3.84
N GLU A 50 7.40 -7.20 -4.46
CA GLU A 50 8.15 -8.34 -5.00
C GLU A 50 8.60 -9.28 -3.89
N PHE A 51 9.02 -8.72 -2.75
CA PHE A 51 9.34 -9.49 -1.57
C PHE A 51 8.13 -10.29 -1.08
N LEU A 52 6.97 -9.63 -0.93
CA LEU A 52 5.76 -10.30 -0.44
C LEU A 52 5.34 -11.45 -1.37
N CYS A 53 5.35 -11.23 -2.69
CA CYS A 53 5.03 -12.24 -3.69
C CYS A 53 6.04 -13.41 -3.70
N CYS A 54 7.33 -13.12 -3.55
CA CYS A 54 8.36 -14.15 -3.45
C CYS A 54 8.18 -14.96 -2.16
N LEU A 55 8.01 -14.28 -1.02
CA LEU A 55 7.84 -14.92 0.29
C LEU A 55 6.68 -15.90 0.32
N VAL A 56 5.47 -15.50 -0.09
CA VAL A 56 4.29 -16.40 -0.04
C VAL A 56 4.46 -17.63 -0.93
N ARG A 57 5.14 -17.48 -2.07
CA ARG A 57 5.43 -18.58 -3.00
C ARG A 57 6.43 -19.56 -2.40
N GLU A 58 7.53 -19.06 -1.84
CA GLU A 58 8.53 -19.93 -1.22
C GLU A 58 7.96 -20.64 0.02
N ILE A 59 7.22 -19.93 0.88
CA ILE A 59 6.53 -20.55 2.02
C ILE A 59 5.57 -21.65 1.54
N GLY A 60 4.76 -21.37 0.51
CA GLY A 60 3.82 -22.35 -0.05
C GLY A 60 4.51 -23.60 -0.56
N GLN A 61 5.62 -23.45 -1.29
CA GLN A 61 6.41 -24.56 -1.81
C GLN A 61 7.06 -25.40 -0.70
N TRP A 62 7.69 -24.76 0.29
CA TRP A 62 8.38 -25.45 1.38
C TRP A 62 7.42 -26.16 2.34
N THR A 63 6.27 -25.54 2.62
CA THR A 63 5.27 -26.12 3.52
C THR A 63 4.35 -27.11 2.81
N GLN A 64 4.36 -27.15 1.48
CA GLN A 64 3.45 -27.93 0.63
C GLN A 64 1.98 -27.66 0.99
N THR A 65 1.66 -26.37 1.14
CA THR A 65 0.33 -25.92 1.57
C THR A 65 -0.49 -25.45 0.37
N GLN A 66 -1.81 -25.42 0.54
CA GLN A 66 -2.70 -25.08 -0.56
C GLN A 66 -2.66 -23.58 -0.85
N THR A 67 -2.73 -22.75 0.18
CA THR A 67 -2.81 -21.30 0.06
C THR A 67 -1.98 -20.60 1.13
N VAL A 68 -1.25 -19.56 0.74
CA VAL A 68 -0.53 -18.64 1.62
C VAL A 68 -0.92 -17.21 1.25
N LEU A 69 -1.30 -16.41 2.23
CA LEU A 69 -1.73 -15.03 2.03
C LEU A 69 -0.96 -14.07 2.91
N VAL A 70 -0.62 -12.92 2.36
CA VAL A 70 -0.31 -11.71 3.13
C VAL A 70 -1.42 -10.71 2.87
N GLN A 71 -2.08 -10.30 3.95
CA GLN A 71 -3.23 -9.41 3.90
C GLN A 71 -2.97 -8.17 4.73
N GLN A 72 -3.44 -7.02 4.24
CA GLN A 72 -3.34 -5.74 4.90
C GLN A 72 -4.70 -5.30 5.42
N LEU A 73 -4.76 -4.88 6.67
CA LEU A 73 -5.89 -4.18 7.27
C LEU A 73 -5.80 -2.69 6.91
N MET A 74 -6.87 -2.15 6.33
CA MET A 74 -6.99 -0.74 5.96
C MET A 74 -8.44 -0.29 6.01
N THR A 75 -8.68 1.02 5.96
CA THR A 75 -10.05 1.53 5.85
C THR A 75 -10.58 1.41 4.43
N VAL A 76 -11.91 1.46 4.28
CA VAL A 76 -12.59 1.48 2.98
C VAL A 76 -12.18 2.71 2.17
N GLU A 77 -11.98 3.86 2.84
CA GLU A 77 -11.51 5.10 2.22
C GLU A 77 -10.10 4.92 1.67
N GLU A 78 -9.16 4.39 2.47
CA GLU A 78 -7.79 4.12 2.03
C GLU A 78 -7.76 3.19 0.81
N TYR A 79 -8.58 2.14 0.83
CA TYR A 79 -8.70 1.22 -0.30
C TYR A 79 -9.21 1.91 -1.57
N LYS A 80 -10.24 2.76 -1.47
CA LYS A 80 -10.79 3.49 -2.62
C LYS A 80 -9.77 4.45 -3.21
N GLU A 81 -9.09 5.22 -2.34
CA GLU A 81 -8.03 6.13 -2.75
C GLU A 81 -6.91 5.40 -3.50
N MET A 82 -6.54 4.20 -3.03
CA MET A 82 -5.56 3.37 -3.70
C MET A 82 -6.03 2.80 -5.04
N ALA A 83 -7.29 2.35 -5.11
CA ALA A 83 -7.87 1.80 -6.33
C ALA A 83 -7.99 2.88 -7.41
N GLU A 84 -8.31 4.12 -7.05
CA GLU A 84 -8.36 5.27 -7.96
C GLU A 84 -6.96 5.68 -8.45
N ALA A 85 -5.93 5.53 -7.62
CA ALA A 85 -4.56 5.90 -7.96
C ALA A 85 -3.87 4.93 -8.94
N GLN A 86 -4.34 3.68 -9.05
CA GLN A 86 -3.78 2.67 -9.96
C GLN A 86 -4.60 2.57 -11.24
N THR A 87 -4.29 3.43 -12.22
CA THR A 87 -5.07 3.54 -13.46
C THR A 87 -4.71 2.53 -14.55
N ASP A 88 -3.63 1.74 -14.42
CA ASP A 88 -3.01 1.16 -15.64
C ASP A 88 -2.70 -0.35 -15.68
N ASP A 89 -2.76 -1.13 -14.58
CA ASP A 89 -2.36 -2.56 -14.72
C ASP A 89 -2.89 -3.57 -13.68
N GLY A 90 -3.76 -3.15 -12.75
CA GLY A 90 -4.24 -4.02 -11.67
C GLY A 90 -5.76 -4.01 -11.52
N SER A 91 -6.41 -5.14 -11.83
CA SER A 91 -7.84 -5.31 -11.49
C SER A 91 -7.99 -5.37 -9.97
N PHE A 92 -8.53 -4.31 -9.37
CA PHE A 92 -8.97 -4.33 -7.98
C PHE A 92 -10.33 -4.99 -7.88
N ARG A 93 -10.47 -5.93 -6.95
CA ARG A 93 -11.75 -6.58 -6.67
C ARG A 93 -12.20 -6.23 -5.27
N PHE A 94 -13.42 -5.72 -5.16
CA PHE A 94 -14.04 -5.42 -3.88
C PHE A 94 -15.16 -6.42 -3.60
N VAL A 95 -15.04 -7.15 -2.51
CA VAL A 95 -16.06 -8.11 -2.05
C VAL A 95 -16.83 -7.45 -0.89
N ALA A 96 -18.07 -7.07 -1.17
CA ALA A 96 -18.98 -6.41 -0.24
C ALA A 96 -20.25 -7.23 -0.03
N ASP A 97 -20.94 -6.98 1.08
CA ASP A 97 -22.27 -7.54 1.31
C ASP A 97 -23.26 -6.82 0.38
N ASP A 98 -23.87 -7.54 -0.56
CA ASP A 98 -24.79 -6.99 -1.57
C ASP A 98 -26.03 -6.34 -0.94
N THR A 99 -26.28 -6.60 0.35
CA THR A 99 -27.42 -6.08 1.12
C THR A 99 -27.41 -4.55 1.29
N ASN A 100 -26.30 -3.85 1.01
CA ASN A 100 -26.18 -2.39 1.23
C ASN A 100 -26.01 -1.53 -0.03
N GLN A 101 -26.04 -2.08 -1.26
CA GLN A 101 -25.89 -1.28 -2.48
C GLN A 101 -27.12 -0.42 -2.85
N SER A 102 -28.23 -0.49 -2.10
CA SER A 102 -29.45 0.27 -2.41
C SER A 102 -29.44 1.76 -2.02
N LEU A 103 -28.34 2.34 -1.52
CA LEU A 103 -28.33 3.72 -1.00
C LEU A 103 -27.35 4.71 -1.63
N ARG A 104 -26.67 4.37 -2.73
CA ARG A 104 -25.84 5.36 -3.46
C ARG A 104 -25.92 5.23 -4.98
N SER A 105 -27.05 5.67 -5.55
CA SER A 105 -27.03 6.33 -6.86
C SER A 105 -28.20 7.31 -6.96
N LYS A 106 -27.91 8.57 -6.65
CA LYS A 106 -28.54 9.81 -7.14
C LYS A 106 -28.15 10.94 -6.20
N HIS A 107 -27.16 11.72 -6.59
CA HIS A 107 -27.19 13.14 -6.27
C HIS A 107 -26.74 13.91 -7.50
N GLU A 108 -27.75 14.41 -8.20
CA GLU A 108 -27.65 15.53 -9.12
C GLU A 108 -27.21 16.79 -8.36
N ASN A 109 -26.54 17.65 -9.12
CA ASN A 109 -26.06 18.97 -8.75
C ASN A 109 -27.14 19.86 -8.14
N GLU A 110 -26.88 20.43 -6.96
CA GLU A 110 -27.37 21.76 -6.60
C GLU A 110 -26.44 22.46 -5.59
N PRO A 111 -26.36 23.80 -5.62
CA PRO A 111 -25.37 24.57 -4.90
C PRO A 111 -25.78 24.93 -3.46
N SER A 112 -24.74 25.11 -2.64
CA SER A 112 -24.73 25.40 -1.21
C SER A 112 -25.66 26.54 -0.72
N PRO A 113 -26.15 26.43 0.53
CA PRO A 113 -26.30 27.61 1.38
C PRO A 113 -25.60 27.49 2.76
N SER A 114 -24.99 28.63 3.11
CA SER A 114 -24.53 29.24 4.37
C SER A 114 -24.60 28.47 5.72
N PRO A 115 -23.64 28.74 6.65
CA PRO A 115 -23.55 28.06 7.95
C PRO A 115 -24.55 28.62 8.97
N LYS A 116 -25.37 27.73 9.57
CA LYS A 116 -26.17 28.01 10.76
C LYS A 116 -25.56 27.28 11.96
N PHE A 117 -25.13 28.04 12.97
CA PHE A 117 -24.74 27.51 14.27
C PHE A 117 -25.99 27.04 15.03
N HIS A 118 -26.10 25.74 15.27
CA HIS A 118 -27.04 25.17 16.23
C HIS A 118 -26.30 24.36 17.30
N ASN A 119 -26.37 24.89 18.51
CA ASN A 119 -26.04 24.21 19.76
C ASN A 119 -26.87 22.93 19.89
N ARG A 120 -26.22 21.81 20.17
CA ARG A 120 -26.88 20.54 20.49
C ARG A 120 -26.45 20.08 21.89
N PRO A 121 -27.39 19.79 22.82
CA PRO A 121 -27.07 19.32 24.15
C PRO A 121 -26.73 17.83 24.14
N CYS A 122 -25.80 17.45 25.02
CA CYS A 122 -25.47 16.07 25.36
C CYS A 122 -26.69 15.36 25.95
N SER A 123 -26.89 14.11 25.54
CA SER A 123 -27.64 13.13 26.34
C SER A 123 -26.99 11.78 26.15
N GLU A 124 -26.29 11.39 27.22
CA GLU A 124 -25.82 10.04 27.49
C GLU A 124 -27.03 9.11 27.60
N ASN A 125 -26.99 7.98 26.90
CA ASN A 125 -27.76 6.80 27.27
C ASN A 125 -26.87 5.58 27.05
N ASN A 126 -26.32 5.11 28.17
CA ASN A 126 -25.57 3.87 28.28
C ASN A 126 -26.50 2.68 28.08
N SER A 127 -26.22 1.87 27.06
CA SER A 127 -26.56 0.45 27.00
C SER A 127 -25.26 -0.27 26.63
N PRO A 128 -24.89 -1.39 27.29
CA PRO A 128 -23.71 -2.15 26.89
C PRO A 128 -24.06 -2.96 25.64
N SER A 129 -24.21 -2.27 24.50
CA SER A 129 -24.19 -2.92 23.20
C SER A 129 -22.76 -3.38 22.98
N SER A 130 -22.57 -4.67 22.74
CA SER A 130 -21.31 -5.26 22.27
C SER A 130 -20.74 -4.40 21.14
N THR A 131 -19.80 -3.50 21.45
CA THR A 131 -19.15 -2.66 20.46
C THR A 131 -18.43 -3.59 19.51
N PRO A 132 -18.71 -3.55 18.20
CA PRO A 132 -18.00 -4.40 17.25
C PRO A 132 -16.51 -4.07 17.35
N ILE A 133 -15.69 -5.10 17.55
CA ILE A 133 -14.24 -4.96 17.79
C ILE A 133 -13.54 -4.31 16.57
N PHE A 134 -14.15 -4.43 15.40
CA PHE A 134 -13.73 -3.77 14.17
C PHE A 134 -14.84 -2.85 13.67
N SER A 135 -14.46 -1.69 13.14
CA SER A 135 -15.43 -0.81 12.48
C SER A 135 -15.91 -1.46 11.18
N ASN A 136 -17.15 -1.14 10.79
CA ASN A 136 -17.70 -1.58 9.50
C ASN A 136 -16.94 -0.98 8.31
N ASP A 137 -16.07 0.00 8.56
CA ASP A 137 -15.31 0.74 7.56
C ASP A 137 -13.91 0.15 7.34
N GLN A 138 -13.67 -1.08 7.76
CA GLN A 138 -12.39 -1.78 7.57
C GLN A 138 -12.49 -2.92 6.55
N VAL A 139 -11.43 -3.07 5.78
CA VAL A 139 -11.26 -4.12 4.78
C VAL A 139 -9.92 -4.83 4.96
N LEU A 140 -9.89 -6.08 4.54
CA LEU A 140 -8.71 -6.92 4.48
C LEU A 140 -8.32 -7.09 3.01
N LEU A 141 -7.22 -6.46 2.61
CA LEU A 141 -6.70 -6.44 1.24
C LEU A 141 -5.62 -7.49 1.04
N ASN A 142 -5.80 -8.38 0.08
CA ASN A 142 -4.77 -9.35 -0.33
C ASN A 142 -3.61 -8.64 -1.05
N ARG A 143 -2.44 -8.61 -0.41
CA ARG A 143 -1.22 -7.99 -0.99
C ARG A 143 -0.36 -8.96 -1.76
N ALA A 144 -0.31 -10.19 -1.29
CA ALA A 144 0.36 -11.29 -1.95
C ALA A 144 -0.38 -12.59 -1.65
N SER A 145 -0.43 -13.45 -2.65
CA SER A 145 -1.12 -14.72 -2.58
C SER A 145 -0.31 -15.78 -3.32
N TYR A 146 -0.15 -16.93 -2.70
CA TYR A 146 0.18 -18.17 -3.38
C TYR A 146 -1.00 -19.10 -3.18
N SER A 147 -1.56 -19.66 -4.24
CA SER A 147 -2.59 -20.69 -4.13
C SER A 147 -2.46 -21.69 -5.25
N THR A 148 -2.65 -22.96 -4.92
CA THR A 148 -2.83 -24.04 -5.89
C THR A 148 -4.30 -24.23 -6.28
N SER A 149 -5.22 -23.53 -5.60
CA SER A 149 -6.65 -23.55 -5.89
C SER A 149 -7.05 -22.39 -6.81
N ALA A 150 -7.94 -22.66 -7.76
CA ALA A 150 -8.56 -21.62 -8.59
C ALA A 150 -9.69 -20.94 -7.80
N CYS A 151 -9.34 -20.10 -6.83
CA CYS A 151 -10.30 -19.28 -6.10
C CYS A 151 -10.05 -17.81 -6.41
N GLU A 152 -11.02 -17.13 -7.03
CA GLU A 152 -10.84 -15.76 -7.49
C GLU A 152 -10.68 -14.77 -6.33
N ASN A 153 -11.27 -15.05 -5.16
CA ASN A 153 -11.21 -14.18 -3.99
C ASN A 153 -9.83 -14.20 -3.30
N ILE A 154 -8.96 -15.13 -3.68
CA ILE A 154 -7.57 -15.21 -3.20
C ILE A 154 -6.65 -14.31 -4.06
N ALA A 155 -7.13 -13.79 -5.19
CA ALA A 155 -6.32 -12.98 -6.07
C ALA A 155 -5.74 -11.75 -5.37
N LYS A 156 -4.55 -11.35 -5.81
CA LYS A 156 -3.89 -10.10 -5.41
C LYS A 156 -4.84 -8.92 -5.64
N ASN A 157 -4.80 -7.94 -4.74
CA ASN A 157 -5.62 -6.73 -4.75
C ASN A 157 -7.14 -6.98 -4.56
N THR A 158 -7.52 -8.16 -4.07
CA THR A 158 -8.89 -8.42 -3.59
C THR A 158 -9.04 -7.88 -2.18
N ALA A 159 -9.99 -6.98 -1.96
CA ALA A 159 -10.39 -6.47 -0.65
C ALA A 159 -11.69 -7.11 -0.20
N ILE A 160 -11.72 -7.56 1.04
CA ILE A 160 -12.89 -8.17 1.67
C ILE A 160 -13.26 -7.35 2.90
N GLN A 161 -14.53 -6.96 3.01
CA GLN A 161 -15.02 -6.25 4.18
C GLN A 161 -14.97 -7.14 5.43
N LEU A 162 -14.48 -6.60 6.56
CA LEU A 162 -14.36 -7.35 7.82
C LEU A 162 -15.69 -7.95 8.33
N PRO A 163 -16.86 -7.29 8.20
CA PRO A 163 -18.14 -7.87 8.58
C PRO A 163 -18.49 -9.18 7.87
N LEU A 164 -17.99 -9.40 6.65
CA LEU A 164 -18.19 -10.65 5.90
C LEU A 164 -17.34 -11.82 6.45
N LEU A 165 -16.30 -11.50 7.21
CA LEU A 165 -15.36 -12.46 7.78
C LEU A 165 -15.67 -12.80 9.24
N ARG A 166 -16.88 -12.47 9.73
CA ARG A 166 -17.32 -12.85 11.08
C ARG A 166 -17.17 -14.36 11.26
N ASP A 167 -16.65 -14.75 12.42
CA ASP A 167 -16.40 -16.14 12.81
C ASP A 167 -15.37 -16.90 11.94
N THR A 168 -14.62 -16.20 11.10
CA THR A 168 -13.52 -16.81 10.33
C THR A 168 -12.21 -16.84 11.13
N PRO A 169 -11.30 -17.79 10.84
CA PRO A 169 -9.97 -17.82 11.44
C PRO A 169 -9.14 -16.54 11.20
N HIS A 170 -9.42 -15.81 10.11
CA HIS A 170 -8.76 -14.54 9.79
C HIS A 170 -9.05 -13.48 10.86
N ILE A 171 -10.31 -13.32 11.26
CA ILE A 171 -10.69 -12.40 12.34
C ILE A 171 -10.13 -12.87 13.69
N GLN A 172 -10.19 -14.18 13.96
CA GLN A 172 -9.59 -14.72 15.20
C GLN A 172 -8.09 -14.43 15.29
N THR A 173 -7.37 -14.49 14.16
CA THR A 173 -5.96 -14.13 14.07
C THR A 173 -5.72 -12.66 14.40
N LEU A 174 -6.53 -11.75 13.84
CA LEU A 174 -6.47 -10.32 14.13
C LEU A 174 -6.74 -10.01 15.61
N LEU A 175 -7.53 -10.84 16.30
CA LEU A 175 -7.86 -10.63 17.71
C LEU A 175 -6.82 -11.22 18.68
N GLN A 176 -6.35 -12.45 18.42
CA GLN A 176 -5.67 -13.27 19.45
C GLN A 176 -4.23 -13.68 19.14
N SER A 177 -3.75 -13.51 17.90
CA SER A 177 -2.42 -13.89 17.38
C SER A 177 -1.41 -14.57 18.33
N PRO A 178 -0.85 -15.76 17.99
CA PRO A 178 -1.09 -16.56 16.79
C PRO A 178 -2.41 -17.34 16.88
N CYS A 179 -2.97 -17.71 15.72
CA CYS A 179 -4.16 -18.55 15.63
C CYS A 179 -3.86 -19.81 14.80
N SER A 180 -4.11 -20.99 15.37
CA SER A 180 -3.89 -22.27 14.70
C SER A 180 -5.12 -23.17 14.89
N ILE A 181 -5.68 -23.66 13.79
CA ILE A 181 -6.88 -24.50 13.77
C ILE A 181 -6.57 -25.80 13.02
N GLN A 182 -6.82 -26.93 13.67
CA GLN A 182 -6.63 -28.30 13.14
C GLN A 182 -7.89 -28.93 12.55
N LYS A 183 -9.04 -28.26 12.68
CA LYS A 183 -10.34 -28.78 12.24
C LYS A 183 -10.86 -27.97 11.07
N ALA A 184 -11.54 -28.66 10.17
CA ALA A 184 -12.21 -28.03 9.05
C ALA A 184 -13.16 -26.93 9.56
N SER A 185 -12.86 -25.67 9.20
CA SER A 185 -13.87 -24.63 9.28
C SER A 185 -14.88 -24.88 8.16
N PRO A 186 -16.20 -24.75 8.39
CA PRO A 186 -17.13 -24.70 7.29
C PRO A 186 -16.66 -23.57 6.35
N GLY A 187 -16.42 -23.90 5.08
CA GLY A 187 -15.96 -22.91 4.12
C GLY A 187 -16.94 -21.74 4.10
N SER A 188 -16.42 -20.53 4.24
CA SER A 188 -17.16 -19.33 3.84
C SER A 188 -17.21 -19.28 2.32
N ASP A 189 -18.21 -18.65 1.71
CA ASP A 189 -18.24 -18.42 0.25
C ASP A 189 -17.04 -17.59 -0.25
N ILE A 190 -16.28 -16.99 0.66
CA ILE A 190 -15.17 -16.08 0.40
C ILE A 190 -13.85 -16.83 0.24
N TYR A 191 -13.50 -17.67 1.22
CA TYR A 191 -12.25 -18.45 1.21
C TYR A 191 -12.52 -19.95 1.06
N PRO A 192 -11.63 -20.70 0.38
CA PRO A 192 -11.81 -22.13 0.19
C PRO A 192 -11.88 -22.87 1.53
N CYS A 193 -12.65 -23.96 1.56
CA CYS A 193 -12.68 -24.88 2.69
C CYS A 193 -11.26 -25.36 3.02
N SER A 194 -10.77 -25.02 4.21
CA SER A 194 -9.48 -25.49 4.71
C SER A 194 -9.69 -26.52 5.81
N GLY A 195 -8.97 -27.63 5.72
CA GLY A 195 -8.86 -28.62 6.80
C GLY A 195 -7.97 -28.15 7.95
N SER A 196 -7.08 -27.18 7.69
CA SER A 196 -6.27 -26.52 8.72
C SER A 196 -5.93 -25.07 8.36
N PHE A 197 -5.68 -24.27 9.38
CA PHE A 197 -5.33 -22.86 9.27
C PHE A 197 -4.24 -22.50 10.27
N VAL A 198 -3.27 -21.70 9.84
CA VAL A 198 -2.33 -21.00 10.74
C VAL A 198 -2.24 -19.55 10.32
N GLY A 199 -2.41 -18.63 11.25
CA GLY A 199 -2.35 -17.19 11.01
C GLY A 199 -1.56 -16.48 12.10
N ILE A 200 -0.78 -15.48 11.68
CA ILE A 200 -0.04 -14.59 12.56
C ILE A 200 -0.37 -13.15 12.19
N ARG A 201 -0.69 -12.35 13.21
CA ARG A 201 -0.96 -10.92 13.06
C ARG A 201 0.32 -10.14 12.89
N LEU A 202 0.28 -9.15 12.00
CA LEU A 202 1.38 -8.24 11.73
C LEU A 202 1.09 -6.93 12.47
N ASP A 203 1.72 -6.74 13.62
CA ASP A 203 1.54 -5.57 14.47
C ASP A 203 2.69 -4.58 14.30
N THR A 204 2.38 -3.28 14.28
CA THR A 204 3.39 -2.21 14.35
C THR A 204 4.16 -2.29 15.68
N PRO A 205 5.33 -1.62 15.79
CA PRO A 205 5.96 -1.38 17.07
C PRO A 205 5.09 -0.62 18.09
N THR A 206 4.04 0.07 17.63
CA THR A 206 3.05 0.77 18.49
C THR A 206 1.95 -0.16 19.01
N GLY A 207 1.87 -1.39 18.50
CA GLY A 207 0.85 -2.38 18.88
C GLY A 207 -0.39 -2.37 17.99
N ASP A 208 -0.42 -1.55 16.93
CA ASP A 208 -1.53 -1.47 15.99
C ASP A 208 -1.42 -2.57 14.94
N SER A 209 -2.52 -3.27 14.66
CA SER A 209 -2.52 -4.32 13.66
C SER A 209 -2.56 -3.75 12.24
N ILE A 210 -1.57 -4.12 11.44
CA ILE A 210 -1.42 -3.71 10.03
C ILE A 210 -2.04 -4.75 9.10
N GLY A 211 -2.20 -5.99 9.57
CA GLY A 211 -2.66 -7.08 8.75
C GLY A 211 -2.31 -8.44 9.34
N LEU A 212 -2.23 -9.44 8.47
CA LEU A 212 -1.88 -10.80 8.86
C LEU A 212 -1.15 -11.54 7.74
N ILE A 213 -0.39 -12.57 8.11
CA ILE A 213 0.09 -13.62 7.22
C ILE A 213 -0.59 -14.93 7.64
N CYS A 214 -1.15 -15.66 6.69
CA CYS A 214 -1.79 -16.94 6.99
C CYS A 214 -1.49 -18.01 5.94
N ILE A 215 -1.65 -19.25 6.39
CA ILE A 215 -1.53 -20.48 5.61
C ILE A 215 -2.82 -21.27 5.80
N MET A 216 -3.37 -21.73 4.67
CA MET A 216 -4.53 -22.59 4.62
C MET A 216 -4.16 -23.88 3.89
N THR A 217 -4.57 -25.01 4.46
CA THR A 217 -4.39 -26.33 3.83
C THR A 217 -5.74 -27.00 3.68
N ASP A 218 -5.97 -27.67 2.56
CA ASP A 218 -7.17 -28.48 2.28
C ASP A 218 -7.31 -29.67 3.24
N LYS A 219 -6.18 -30.26 3.62
CA LYS A 219 -6.09 -31.40 4.52
C LYS A 219 -5.78 -30.96 5.96
N PRO A 220 -6.26 -31.72 6.97
CA PRO A 220 -5.83 -31.51 8.35
C PRO A 220 -4.32 -31.76 8.44
N VAL A 221 -3.63 -30.87 9.14
CA VAL A 221 -2.19 -30.93 9.36
C VAL A 221 -1.91 -31.44 10.77
N ASP A 222 -0.87 -32.25 10.93
CA ASP A 222 -0.43 -32.78 12.21
C ASP A 222 0.12 -31.68 13.14
N SER A 223 0.07 -31.93 14.45
CA SER A 223 0.52 -30.96 15.44
C SER A 223 1.98 -30.56 15.29
N ALA A 224 2.87 -31.47 14.88
CA ALA A 224 4.30 -31.17 14.72
C ALA A 224 4.54 -30.23 13.53
N LYS A 225 3.91 -30.48 12.38
CA LYS A 225 3.98 -29.57 11.22
C LYS A 225 3.32 -28.22 11.50
N LEU A 226 2.25 -28.17 12.29
CA LEU A 226 1.63 -26.90 12.69
C LEU A 226 2.54 -26.05 13.57
N LEU A 227 3.23 -26.67 14.54
CA LEU A 227 4.24 -25.97 15.34
C LEU A 227 5.36 -25.42 14.44
N PHE A 228 5.88 -26.25 13.53
CA PHE A 228 6.88 -25.83 12.56
C PHE A 228 6.41 -24.64 11.71
N ILE A 229 5.18 -24.69 11.18
CA ILE A 229 4.61 -23.59 10.39
C ILE A 229 4.47 -22.32 11.24
N THR A 230 4.04 -22.46 12.50
CA THR A 230 3.88 -21.32 13.41
C THR A 230 5.23 -20.66 13.68
N ASP A 231 6.27 -21.44 14.00
CA ASP A 231 7.63 -20.93 14.23
C ASP A 231 8.23 -20.29 12.97
N LEU A 232 7.94 -20.86 11.80
CA LEU A 232 8.34 -20.32 10.50
C LEU A 232 7.71 -18.94 10.25
N LEU A 233 6.39 -18.83 10.44
CA LEU A 233 5.66 -17.58 10.25
C LEU A 233 6.11 -16.51 11.26
N GLU A 234 6.35 -16.88 12.52
CA GLU A 234 6.80 -15.94 13.55
C GLU A 234 8.22 -15.42 13.23
N SER A 235 9.07 -16.27 12.64
CA SER A 235 10.42 -15.88 12.21
C SER A 235 10.42 -14.88 11.04
N VAL A 236 9.45 -14.97 10.12
CA VAL A 236 9.35 -14.03 8.97
C VAL A 236 8.47 -12.81 9.25
N LYS A 237 7.71 -12.83 10.35
CA LYS A 237 6.76 -11.79 10.77
C LYS A 237 7.35 -10.39 10.72
N LEU A 238 8.50 -10.17 11.37
CA LEU A 238 9.09 -8.83 11.49
C LEU A 238 9.44 -8.24 10.13
N ARG A 239 10.05 -9.03 9.23
CA ARG A 239 10.40 -8.55 7.90
C ARG A 239 9.16 -8.32 7.05
N THR A 240 8.18 -9.22 7.11
CA THR A 240 6.90 -9.08 6.41
C THR A 240 6.17 -7.82 6.81
N MET A 241 6.10 -7.53 8.11
CA MET A 241 5.51 -6.29 8.64
C MET A 241 6.21 -5.05 8.09
N ARG A 242 7.56 -5.01 8.08
CA ARG A 242 8.31 -3.84 7.56
C ARG A 242 8.08 -3.62 6.08
N GLU A 243 8.11 -4.68 5.28
CA GLU A 243 7.87 -4.56 3.84
C GLU A 243 6.43 -4.16 3.53
N LEU A 244 5.47 -4.64 4.32
CA LEU A 244 4.07 -4.23 4.21
C LEU A 244 3.87 -2.73 4.55
N GLN A 245 4.53 -2.25 5.62
CA GLN A 245 4.56 -0.82 5.95
C GLN A 245 5.20 0.01 4.84
N ARG A 246 6.31 -0.49 4.28
CA ARG A 246 7.02 0.18 3.18
C ARG A 246 6.11 0.36 1.97
N VAL A 247 5.39 -0.69 1.57
CA VAL A 247 4.40 -0.65 0.48
C VAL A 247 3.33 0.40 0.77
N ARG A 248 2.75 0.40 1.98
CA ARG A 248 1.71 1.37 2.37
C ARG A 248 2.21 2.82 2.27
N GLU A 249 3.43 3.10 2.74
CA GLU A 249 3.99 4.45 2.68
C GLU A 249 4.35 4.85 1.24
N GLU A 250 4.89 3.93 0.45
CA GLU A 250 5.19 4.15 -0.97
C GLU A 250 3.94 4.55 -1.75
N GLU A 251 2.82 3.85 -1.55
CA GLU A 251 1.53 4.17 -2.17
C GLU A 251 0.99 5.54 -1.70
N ARG A 252 1.12 5.85 -0.41
CA ARG A 252 0.70 7.15 0.14
C ARG A 252 1.51 8.31 -0.48
N LEU A 253 2.82 8.12 -0.62
CA LEU A 253 3.70 9.11 -1.26
C LEU A 253 3.40 9.26 -2.75
N MET A 254 3.10 8.16 -3.45
CA MET A 254 2.72 8.18 -4.86
C MET A 254 1.42 8.97 -5.07
N LYS A 255 0.41 8.75 -4.21
CA LYS A 255 -0.84 9.52 -4.23
C LYS A 255 -0.59 11.01 -4.01
N ALA A 256 0.13 11.37 -2.95
CA ALA A 256 0.43 12.78 -2.65
C ALA A 256 1.18 13.48 -3.81
N LYS A 257 2.08 12.76 -4.50
CA LYS A 257 2.75 13.24 -5.70
C LYS A 257 1.76 13.47 -6.84
N ASN A 258 0.87 12.52 -7.12
CA ASN A 258 -0.11 12.64 -8.21
C ASN A 258 -1.09 13.80 -7.94
N ASP A 259 -1.57 13.94 -6.71
CA ASP A 259 -2.43 15.05 -6.29
C ASP A 259 -1.75 16.41 -6.51
N ALA A 260 -0.45 16.51 -6.19
CA ALA A 260 0.34 17.73 -6.40
C ALA A 260 0.55 18.04 -7.90
N ILE A 261 0.75 17.01 -8.73
CA ILE A 261 0.86 17.17 -10.19
C ILE A 261 -0.47 17.68 -10.76
N GLN A 262 -1.58 17.06 -10.39
CA GLN A 262 -2.91 17.45 -10.86
C GLN A 262 -3.27 18.89 -10.45
N ASP A 263 -2.95 19.28 -9.21
CA ASP A 263 -3.13 20.66 -8.74
C ASP A 263 -2.28 21.65 -9.55
N ALA A 264 -1.02 21.31 -9.85
CA ALA A 264 -0.16 22.14 -10.69
C ALA A 264 -0.71 22.28 -12.12
N GLU A 265 -1.18 21.19 -12.72
CA GLU A 265 -1.80 21.19 -14.05
C GLU A 265 -3.08 22.03 -14.08
N ASN A 266 -3.94 21.88 -13.08
CA ASN A 266 -5.16 22.68 -12.94
C ASN A 266 -4.84 24.18 -12.82
N LYS A 267 -3.80 24.54 -12.06
CA LYS A 267 -3.33 25.93 -11.93
C LYS A 267 -2.78 26.47 -13.25
N ILE A 268 -1.98 25.69 -13.98
CA ILE A 268 -1.45 26.08 -15.29
C ILE A 268 -2.60 26.30 -16.28
N LYS A 269 -3.57 25.38 -16.31
CA LYS A 269 -4.76 25.49 -17.16
C LYS A 269 -5.56 26.75 -16.84
N PHE A 270 -5.84 27.00 -15.57
CA PHE A 270 -6.53 28.22 -15.13
C PHE A 270 -5.80 29.50 -15.57
N LEU A 271 -4.48 29.56 -15.36
CA LEU A 271 -3.68 30.72 -15.78
C LEU A 271 -3.65 30.90 -17.29
N ALA A 272 -3.63 29.81 -18.06
CA ALA A 272 -3.72 29.84 -19.51
C ALA A 272 -5.07 30.38 -19.98
N ASP A 273 -6.18 29.89 -19.40
CA ASP A 273 -7.54 30.32 -19.71
C ASP A 273 -7.73 31.80 -19.38
N MET A 274 -7.33 32.23 -18.17
CA MET A 274 -7.39 33.63 -17.78
C MET A 274 -6.53 34.53 -18.65
N SER A 275 -5.32 34.07 -19.00
CA SER A 275 -4.43 34.81 -19.89
C SER A 275 -5.06 34.99 -21.28
N HIS A 276 -5.78 34.00 -21.79
CA HIS A 276 -6.50 34.11 -23.05
C HIS A 276 -7.68 35.09 -22.94
N GLU A 277 -8.45 35.01 -21.85
CA GLU A 277 -9.59 35.91 -21.58
C GLU A 277 -9.17 37.37 -21.42
N ILE A 278 -7.98 37.65 -20.87
CA ILE A 278 -7.45 39.03 -20.76
C ILE A 278 -6.81 39.49 -22.07
N ARG A 279 -6.11 38.61 -22.79
CA ARG A 279 -5.41 39.00 -24.03
C ARG A 279 -6.36 39.33 -25.17
N LEU A 280 -7.45 38.57 -25.34
CA LEU A 280 -8.37 38.76 -26.47
C LEU A 280 -8.97 40.17 -26.50
N PRO A 281 -9.59 40.70 -25.44
CA PRO A 281 -10.14 42.06 -25.44
C PRO A 281 -9.07 43.13 -25.67
N VAL A 282 -7.85 42.93 -25.14
CA VAL A 282 -6.74 43.88 -25.30
C VAL A 282 -6.25 43.91 -26.74
N GLN A 283 -6.11 42.74 -27.38
CA GLN A 283 -5.71 42.65 -28.78
C GLN A 283 -6.78 43.23 -29.70
N GLU A 284 -8.05 42.89 -29.47
CA GLU A 284 -9.17 43.41 -30.26
C GLU A 284 -9.32 44.93 -30.10
N ALA A 285 -9.19 45.47 -28.89
CA ALA A 285 -9.24 46.92 -28.65
C ALA A 285 -8.06 47.66 -29.30
N SER A 286 -6.86 47.08 -29.26
CA SER A 286 -5.66 47.63 -29.92
C SER A 286 -5.86 47.70 -31.44
N ILE A 287 -6.37 46.63 -32.04
CA ILE A 287 -6.68 46.58 -33.48
C ILE A 287 -7.72 47.65 -33.82
N SER A 288 -8.83 47.72 -33.09
CA SER A 288 -9.88 48.73 -33.30
C SER A 288 -9.35 50.17 -33.20
N PHE A 289 -8.47 50.43 -32.23
CA PHE A 289 -7.85 51.74 -32.07
C PHE A 289 -6.94 52.09 -33.26
N GLN A 290 -6.16 51.13 -33.74
CA GLN A 290 -5.25 51.32 -34.87
C GLN A 290 -6.01 51.49 -36.20
N GLU A 291 -7.13 50.77 -36.39
CA GLU A 291 -8.07 51.00 -37.49
C GLU A 291 -8.63 52.41 -37.46
N ARG A 292 -9.06 52.88 -36.29
CA ARG A 292 -9.59 54.24 -36.12
C ARG A 292 -8.56 55.32 -36.41
N LEU A 293 -7.31 55.14 -35.97
CA LEU A 293 -6.21 56.05 -36.32
C LEU A 293 -5.94 56.07 -37.82
N THR A 294 -5.93 54.90 -38.45
CA THR A 294 -5.72 54.78 -39.91
C THR A 294 -6.84 55.47 -40.69
N GLN A 295 -8.09 55.34 -40.24
CA GLN A 295 -9.24 56.04 -40.81
C GLN A 295 -9.09 57.56 -40.70
N ILE A 296 -8.70 58.07 -39.52
CA ILE A 296 -8.48 59.51 -39.30
C ILE A 296 -7.38 60.03 -40.22
N LEU A 297 -6.25 59.31 -40.33
CA LEU A 297 -5.14 59.70 -41.19
C LEU A 297 -5.53 59.72 -42.69
N LYS A 298 -6.33 58.76 -43.16
CA LYS A 298 -6.87 58.77 -44.52
C LYS A 298 -7.78 59.98 -44.75
N ASN A 299 -8.72 60.23 -43.85
CA ASN A 299 -9.63 61.37 -43.94
C ASN A 299 -8.89 62.72 -43.92
N THR A 300 -7.81 62.86 -43.15
CA THR A 300 -6.99 64.07 -43.14
C THR A 300 -6.18 64.27 -44.42
N ASN A 301 -5.75 63.18 -45.07
CA ASN A 301 -5.05 63.27 -46.36
C ASN A 301 -6.00 63.60 -47.52
N GLU A 302 -7.24 63.10 -47.48
CA GLU A 302 -8.28 63.45 -48.47
C GLU A 302 -8.77 64.90 -48.30
N CYS A 303 -8.68 65.46 -47.10
CA CYS A 303 -9.00 66.88 -46.84
C CYS A 303 -7.83 67.84 -47.17
N GLY A 304 -6.65 67.30 -47.53
CA GLY A 304 -5.44 68.06 -47.86
C GLY A 304 -5.35 68.54 -49.31
N ASP A 305 -6.20 68.04 -50.21
CA ASP A 305 -6.19 68.41 -51.64
C ASP A 305 -7.03 69.65 -51.99
N SER A 306 -7.55 70.39 -50.99
CA SER A 306 -8.31 71.62 -51.21
C SER A 306 -7.70 72.89 -50.58
N PHE A 307 -6.44 72.87 -50.17
CA PHE A 307 -5.73 74.12 -49.81
C PHE A 307 -4.84 74.58 -50.98
N ASP A 308 -5.34 75.62 -51.66
CA ASP A 308 -4.59 76.48 -52.56
C ASP A 308 -3.18 76.74 -52.02
N ARG A 309 -2.17 76.40 -52.81
CA ARG A 309 -0.79 76.83 -52.55
C ARG A 309 -0.75 78.36 -52.59
N PRO A 310 -0.38 79.07 -51.52
CA PRO A 310 -0.02 80.46 -51.70
C PRO A 310 1.25 80.48 -52.55
N THR A 311 1.13 81.10 -53.71
CA THR A 311 2.25 81.42 -54.59
C THR A 311 3.22 82.28 -53.79
N VAL A 312 4.36 81.70 -53.39
CA VAL A 312 5.45 82.47 -52.78
C VAL A 312 6.08 83.31 -53.89
N THR A 313 5.54 84.51 -54.08
CA THR A 313 6.12 85.52 -54.95
C THR A 313 7.45 85.95 -54.35
N ARG A 314 8.51 85.53 -55.04
CA ARG A 314 9.89 85.95 -54.91
C ARG A 314 9.96 87.48 -55.04
N ALA A 315 10.18 88.20 -53.94
CA ALA A 315 10.58 89.60 -53.96
C ALA A 315 12.04 89.71 -53.52
N PHE A 316 12.91 89.83 -54.52
CA PHE A 316 14.22 90.46 -54.40
C PHE A 316 14.05 91.93 -53.98
N TYR A 317 14.97 92.43 -53.15
CA TYR A 317 15.63 93.77 -53.12
C TYR A 317 16.38 93.82 -51.78
N ALA A 318 17.70 93.65 -51.70
CA ALA A 318 18.76 94.62 -52.02
C ALA A 318 18.66 95.91 -51.19
N GLU A 319 19.43 95.97 -50.10
CA GLU A 319 20.50 96.96 -49.84
C GLU A 319 21.48 96.40 -48.80
#